data_AF-A0A540NSX3-F1
#
_entry.id   AF-A0A540NSX3-F1
#
_cell.length_a   1.000
_cell.length_b   1.000
_cell.length_c   1.000
_cell.angle_alpha   90.00
_cell.angle_beta   90.00
_cell.angle_gamma   90.00
#
_symmetry.space_group_name_H-M   'P 1'
#
loop_
_entity.id
_entity.type
_entity.pdbx_description
1 polymer ?
#
loop_
_entity_poly.entity_id
_entity_poly.type
_entity_poly.pdbx_seq_one_letter_code
_entity_poly.pdbx_strand_id
1 'polypeptide(L)'
;IVEAGGLTSLLIFLRSFEDETVRRVAAGAIANLAMNEANQEIIMQEGGISLLATTTVEADDSQTLRMVAGAIANLCGNDKLQMKLRSEGGIKVLLGIVVQAS
;
A
#
# COMPACT_ATOMS: atom_id res chain seq x y z
N ILE A 1 -3.07 -16.01 4.54
CA ILE A 1 -2.13 -14.92 4.88
C ILE A 1 -2.82 -13.91 5.78
N VAL A 2 -3.86 -13.22 5.31
CA VAL A 2 -4.58 -12.20 6.10
C VAL A 2 -5.19 -12.79 7.38
N GLU A 3 -5.99 -13.84 7.27
CA GLU A 3 -6.63 -14.51 8.43
C GLU A 3 -5.65 -15.13 9.43
N ALA A 4 -4.40 -15.36 9.02
CA ALA A 4 -3.33 -15.88 9.87
C ALA A 4 -2.50 -14.75 10.54
N GLY A 5 -2.95 -13.50 10.46
CA GLY A 5 -2.22 -12.33 10.98
C GLY A 5 -1.05 -11.87 10.11
N GLY A 6 -0.88 -12.45 8.91
CA GLY A 6 0.23 -12.14 8.02
C GLY A 6 0.19 -10.72 7.46
N LEU A 7 -0.99 -10.10 7.35
CA LEU A 7 -1.12 -8.72 6.88
C LEU A 7 -0.43 -7.73 7.84
N THR A 8 -0.67 -7.87 9.15
CA THR A 8 -0.05 -7.01 10.16
C THR A 8 1.47 -7.07 10.09
N SER A 9 2.04 -8.26 9.91
CA SER A 9 3.49 -8.42 9.73
C SER A 9 4.01 -7.72 8.46
N LEU A 10 3.29 -7.81 7.34
CA LEU A 10 3.65 -7.12 6.11
C LEU A 10 3.59 -5.59 6.29
N LEU A 11 2.59 -5.08 7.00
CA LEU A 11 2.48 -3.65 7.31
C LEU A 11 3.61 -3.15 8.22
N ILE A 12 4.09 -3.98 9.15
CA ILE A 12 5.28 -3.69 9.97
C ILE A 12 6.53 -3.65 9.09
N PHE A 13 6.71 -4.65 8.22
CA PHE A 13 7.87 -4.71 7.32
C PHE A 13 7.90 -3.58 6.30
N LEU A 14 6.75 -3.05 5.91
CA LEU A 14 6.66 -1.87 5.05
C LEU A 14 7.27 -0.61 5.69
N ARG A 15 7.35 -0.55 7.04
CA ARG A 15 8.05 0.51 7.78
C ARG A 15 9.54 0.21 8.00
N SER A 16 10.05 -0.92 7.51
CA SER A 16 11.46 -1.26 7.71
C SER A 16 12.33 -0.37 6.83
N PHE A 17 12.99 0.59 7.48
CA PHE A 17 13.76 1.61 6.77
C PHE A 17 15.11 1.13 6.26
N GLU A 18 15.65 0.08 6.87
CA GLU A 18 17.04 -0.34 6.67
C GLU A 18 17.21 -1.34 5.51
N ASP A 19 16.13 -2.03 5.10
CA ASP A 19 16.17 -3.05 4.05
C ASP A 19 15.09 -2.80 2.98
N GLU A 20 15.51 -2.18 1.88
CA GLU A 20 14.65 -1.93 0.71
C GLU A 20 14.14 -3.22 0.05
N THR A 21 14.87 -4.34 0.16
CA THR A 21 14.38 -5.62 -0.38
C THR A 21 13.21 -6.14 0.43
N VAL A 22 13.29 -6.08 1.76
CA VAL A 22 12.17 -6.43 2.65
C VAL A 22 10.98 -5.52 2.41
N ARG A 23 11.22 -4.20 2.32
CA ARG A 23 10.16 -3.21 2.05
C ARG A 23 9.47 -3.48 0.72
N ARG A 24 10.23 -3.75 -0.35
CA ARG A 24 9.71 -4.11 -1.67
C ARG A 24 8.86 -5.37 -1.66
N VAL A 25 9.34 -6.43 -1.01
CA VAL A 25 8.62 -7.71 -0.91
C VAL A 25 7.32 -7.52 -0.13
N ALA A 26 7.35 -6.75 0.95
CA ALA A 26 6.15 -6.43 1.72
C ALA A 26 5.13 -5.65 0.88
N ALA A 27 5.57 -4.60 0.18
CA ALA A 27 4.72 -3.82 -0.72
C ALA A 27 4.10 -4.70 -1.82
N GLY A 28 4.89 -5.58 -2.45
CA GLY A 28 4.41 -6.50 -3.48
C GLY A 28 3.40 -7.52 -2.95
N ALA A 29 3.64 -8.07 -1.76
CA ALA A 29 2.69 -8.98 -1.12
C ALA A 29 1.36 -8.26 -0.79
N ILE A 30 1.41 -7.04 -0.26
CA ILE A 30 0.22 -6.22 0.00
C ILE A 30 -0.52 -5.91 -1.31
N ALA A 31 0.19 -5.58 -2.39
CA ALA A 31 -0.41 -5.33 -3.70
C ALA A 31 -1.17 -6.55 -4.22
N ASN A 32 -0.61 -7.75 -4.06
CA ASN A 32 -1.26 -9.01 -4.42
C ASN A 32 -2.49 -9.30 -3.54
N LEU A 33 -2.39 -9.08 -2.23
CA LEU A 33 -3.53 -9.26 -1.32
C LEU A 33 -4.68 -8.31 -1.68
N ALA A 34 -4.36 -7.07 -2.05
CA ALA A 34 -5.31 -6.05 -2.44
C ALA A 34 -6.06 -6.37 -3.76
N MET A 35 -5.67 -7.40 -4.52
CA MET A 35 -6.45 -7.85 -5.69
C MET A 35 -7.79 -8.49 -5.32
N ASN A 36 -7.97 -8.89 -4.05
CA ASN A 36 -9.19 -9.50 -3.55
C ASN A 36 -9.98 -8.53 -2.66
N GLU A 37 -11.24 -8.26 -3.01
CA GLU A 37 -12.11 -7.31 -2.31
C GLU A 37 -12.21 -7.54 -0.80
N ALA A 38 -12.29 -8.81 -0.35
CA ALA A 38 -12.38 -9.14 1.07
C ALA A 38 -11.12 -8.71 1.84
N ASN A 39 -9.95 -8.83 1.21
CA ASN A 39 -8.69 -8.39 1.81
C ASN A 39 -8.55 -6.87 1.81
N GLN A 40 -9.11 -6.19 0.81
CA GLN A 40 -9.03 -4.73 0.71
C GLN A 40 -9.70 -4.05 1.92
N GLU A 41 -10.86 -4.54 2.35
CA GLU A 41 -11.53 -4.02 3.54
C GLU A 41 -10.67 -4.18 4.80
N ILE A 42 -9.99 -5.32 4.95
CA ILE A 42 -9.11 -5.59 6.09
C ILE A 42 -7.85 -4.70 6.03
N ILE A 43 -7.24 -4.55 4.85
CA ILE A 43 -6.10 -3.62 4.63
C ILE A 43 -6.49 -2.19 5.03
N MET A 44 -7.69 -1.74 4.69
CA MET A 44 -8.20 -0.43 5.10
C MET A 44 -8.45 -0.32 6.60
N GLN A 45 -8.90 -1.39 7.25
CA GLN A 45 -9.13 -1.42 8.70
C GLN A 45 -7.82 -1.39 9.49
N GLU A 46 -6.77 -2.02 8.98
CA GLU A 46 -5.42 -2.02 9.59
C GLU A 46 -4.59 -0.76 9.25
N GLY A 47 -5.20 0.26 8.61
CA GLY A 47 -4.53 1.52 8.30
C GLY A 47 -3.51 1.42 7.14
N GLY A 48 -3.68 0.43 6.26
CA GLY A 48 -2.76 0.14 5.16
C GLY A 48 -2.55 1.32 4.20
N ILE A 49 -3.58 2.16 3.97
CA ILE A 49 -3.43 3.33 3.09
C ILE A 49 -2.50 4.37 3.66
N SER A 50 -2.64 4.72 4.94
CA SER A 50 -1.71 5.66 5.57
C SER A 50 -0.28 5.13 5.49
N LEU A 51 -0.09 3.83 5.63
CA LEU A 51 1.22 3.21 5.58
C LEU A 51 1.83 3.24 4.18
N LEU A 52 1.06 2.80 3.18
CA LEU A 52 1.45 2.87 1.77
C LEU A 52 1.75 4.32 1.38
N ALA A 53 0.96 5.29 1.85
CA ALA A 53 1.20 6.72 1.64
C ALA A 53 2.55 7.17 2.21
N THR A 54 2.83 6.85 3.47
CA THR A 54 4.09 7.19 4.12
C THR A 54 5.28 6.57 3.37
N THR A 55 5.15 5.31 2.92
CA THR A 55 6.19 4.64 2.12
C THR A 55 6.50 5.37 0.82
N THR A 56 5.53 6.03 0.17
CA THR A 56 5.81 6.80 -1.06
C THR A 56 6.66 8.04 -0.84
N VAL A 57 6.74 8.54 0.39
CA VAL A 57 7.56 9.69 0.76
C VAL A 57 8.94 9.24 1.23
N GLU A 58 9.04 8.06 1.84
CA GLU A 58 10.24 7.58 2.53
C GLU A 58 11.06 6.54 1.76
N ALA A 59 10.53 5.95 0.69
CA ALA A 59 11.24 4.96 -0.12
C ALA A 59 11.91 5.62 -1.33
N ASP A 60 13.22 5.40 -1.47
CA ASP A 60 13.98 5.81 -2.67
C ASP A 60 13.97 4.73 -3.77
N ASP A 61 13.65 3.48 -3.42
CA ASP A 61 13.62 2.37 -4.38
C ASP A 61 12.40 2.45 -5.30
N SER A 62 12.65 2.70 -6.60
CA SER A 62 11.58 2.81 -7.60
C SER A 62 10.75 1.53 -7.74
N GLN A 63 11.33 0.36 -7.45
CA GLN A 63 10.58 -0.89 -7.49
C GLN A 63 9.58 -0.98 -6.32
N THR A 64 10.00 -0.59 -5.12
CA THR A 64 9.10 -0.42 -3.96
C THR A 64 7.97 0.55 -4.28
N LEU A 65 8.29 1.74 -4.79
CA LEU A 65 7.27 2.75 -5.16
C LEU A 65 6.26 2.20 -6.18
N ARG A 66 6.71 1.42 -7.17
CA ARG A 66 5.83 0.77 -8.14
C ARG A 66 4.89 -0.26 -7.50
N MET A 67 5.39 -1.06 -6.56
CA MET A 67 4.56 -2.02 -5.83
C MET A 67 3.50 -1.31 -4.97
N VAL A 68 3.90 -0.22 -4.30
CA VAL A 68 2.98 0.61 -3.51
C VAL A 68 1.90 1.23 -4.41
N ALA A 69 2.27 1.74 -5.58
CA ALA A 69 1.32 2.26 -6.57
C ALA A 69 0.31 1.18 -6.99
N GLY A 70 0.77 -0.04 -7.24
CA GLY A 70 -0.07 -1.19 -7.56
C GLY A 70 -1.06 -1.54 -6.44
N ALA A 71 -0.60 -1.54 -5.19
CA ALA A 71 -1.47 -1.77 -4.04
C ALA A 71 -2.59 -0.73 -3.93
N ILE A 72 -2.25 0.56 -4.04
CA ILE A 72 -3.23 1.66 -3.97
C ILE A 72 -4.19 1.59 -5.15
N ALA A 73 -3.71 1.31 -6.38
CA ALA A 73 -4.56 1.15 -7.55
C ALA A 73 -5.58 0.01 -7.37
N ASN A 74 -5.16 -1.13 -6.82
CA ASN A 74 -6.05 -2.24 -6.51
C ASN A 74 -7.12 -1.85 -5.47
N LEU A 75 -6.74 -1.11 -4.42
CA LEU A 75 -7.67 -0.61 -3.40
C LEU A 75 -8.68 0.39 -3.98
N CYS A 76 -8.24 1.26 -4.90
CA CYS A 76 -9.11 2.20 -5.61
C CYS A 76 -10.15 1.53 -6.52
N GLY A 77 -9.93 0.29 -6.93
CA GLY A 77 -10.89 -0.49 -7.70
C GLY A 77 -12.15 -0.89 -6.94
N ASN A 78 -12.22 -0.60 -5.63
CA ASN A 78 -13.39 -0.91 -4.80
C ASN A 78 -14.16 0.34 -4.42
N ASP A 79 -15.35 0.47 -5.01
CA ASP A 79 -16.25 1.60 -4.86
C ASP A 79 -16.69 1.83 -3.41
N LYS A 80 -16.79 0.76 -2.60
CA LYS A 80 -17.13 0.86 -1.17
C LYS A 80 -16.06 1.60 -0.38
N LEU A 81 -14.80 1.54 -0.84
CA LEU A 81 -13.65 2.11 -0.16
C LEU A 81 -13.31 3.53 -0.63
N GLN A 82 -13.91 4.03 -1.73
CA GLN A 82 -13.57 5.33 -2.32
C GLN A 82 -13.67 6.51 -1.35
N MET A 83 -14.72 6.55 -0.52
CA MET A 83 -14.89 7.62 0.48
C MET A 83 -13.73 7.62 1.49
N LYS A 84 -13.33 6.44 1.96
CA LYS A 84 -12.28 6.28 2.96
C LYS A 84 -10.89 6.54 2.36
N LEU A 85 -10.66 6.09 1.11
CA LEU A 85 -9.46 6.41 0.33
C LEU A 85 -9.28 7.92 0.13
N ARG A 86 -10.37 8.65 -0.13
CA ARG A 86 -10.35 10.11 -0.25
C ARG A 86 -9.99 10.77 1.08
N SER A 87 -10.58 10.34 2.19
CA SER A 87 -10.31 10.92 3.51
C SER A 87 -8.89 10.63 4.01
N GLU A 88 -8.32 9.48 3.65
CA GLU A 88 -6.97 9.07 4.08
C GLU A 88 -5.87 9.53 3.12
N GLY A 89 -6.19 10.38 2.13
CA GLY A 89 -5.20 10.98 1.24
C GLY A 89 -4.70 10.08 0.11
N GLY A 90 -5.33 8.93 -0.14
CA GLY A 90 -4.91 8.00 -1.20
C GLY A 90 -4.86 8.62 -2.60
N ILE A 91 -5.72 9.60 -2.90
CA ILE A 91 -5.68 10.36 -4.16
C ILE A 91 -4.42 11.23 -4.26
N LYS A 92 -4.01 11.90 -3.17
CA LYS A 92 -2.78 12.70 -3.17
C LYS A 92 -1.55 11.84 -3.37
N VAL A 93 -1.56 10.62 -2.81
CA VAL A 93 -0.47 9.65 -2.97
C VAL A 93 -0.34 9.22 -4.42
N LEU A 94 -1.45 8.85 -5.07
CA LEU A 94 -1.44 8.48 -6.50
C LEU A 94 -0.88 9.61 -7.38
N LEU A 95 -1.28 10.86 -7.13
CA LEU A 95 -0.75 12.01 -7.85
C LEU A 95 0.75 12.23 -7.61
N GLY A 96 1.22 12.03 -6.36
CA GLY A 96 2.64 12.14 -6.01
C GLY A 96 3.51 11.11 -6.74
N ILE A 97 3.07 9.86 -6.82
CA ILE A 97 3.79 8.79 -7.52
C ILE A 97 3.94 9.10 -9.01
N VAL A 98 2.88 9.60 -9.67
CA VAL A 98 2.92 9.91 -11.12
C VAL A 98 3.91 11.05 -11.43
N VAL A 99 4.00 12.04 -10.55
CA VAL A 99 4.93 13.16 -10.71
C VAL A 99 6.39 12.75 -10.45
N GLN A 100 6.65 11.81 -9.53
CA GLN A 100 7.99 11.30 -9.24
C GLN A 100 8.53 10.29 -10.27
N ALA A 101 7.65 9.69 -11.08
CA ALA A 101 8.03 8.75 -12.13
C ALA A 101 8.39 9.42 -13.48
N SER A 102 8.42 10.76 -13.51
CA SER A 102 8.75 11.61 -14.67
C SER A 102 10.20 12.09 -14.60
#